data_AF-A0A921JFF0-F1
#
_entry.id   AF-A0A921JFF0-F1
#
_cell.length_a   1.000
_cell.length_b   1.000
_cell.length_c   1.000
_cell.angle_alpha   90.00
_cell.angle_beta   90.00
_cell.angle_gamma   90.00
#
_symmetry.space_group_name_H-M   'P 1'
#
loop_
_entity.id
_entity.type
_entity.pdbx_description
1 polymer ?
#
loop_
_entity_poly.entity_id
_entity_poly.type
_entity_poly.pdbx_seq_one_letter_code
_entity_poly.pdbx_strand_id
1 'polypeptide(L)'
;MRRLIACTFLTFAAMTAARAECNVEDAGLEPAIAAQKEFQEAKNAQVVRDLRTLRDAAIVLDSYGYPDECKRLVALVKGLAAKPDDTIKRSSDTDEEKAEEVQESREPKLAPKEPRGSGR
;
A
#
# COMPACT_ATOMS: atom_id res chain seq x y z
N MET A 1 -64.31 27.10 -6.84
CA MET A 1 -63.80 25.83 -7.39
C MET A 1 -62.29 25.83 -7.28
N ARG A 2 -61.76 24.77 -6.68
CA ARG A 2 -60.40 24.59 -6.16
C ARG A 2 -59.59 23.81 -7.19
N ARG A 3 -58.47 24.33 -7.68
CA ARG A 3 -57.44 23.55 -8.40
C ARG A 3 -56.06 24.01 -7.95
N LEU A 4 -55.59 23.33 -6.91
CA LEU A 4 -54.20 23.33 -6.46
C LEU A 4 -53.41 22.56 -7.52
N ILE A 5 -52.55 23.24 -8.29
CA ILE A 5 -51.57 22.59 -9.15
C ILE A 5 -50.31 22.47 -8.31
N ALA A 6 -50.14 21.30 -7.69
CA ALA A 6 -48.92 20.92 -6.98
C ALA A 6 -47.90 20.44 -8.03
N CYS A 7 -46.92 21.28 -8.36
CA CYS A 7 -45.72 20.84 -9.08
C CYS A 7 -44.83 20.06 -8.10
N THR A 8 -44.99 18.74 -8.07
CA THR A 8 -44.04 17.82 -7.44
C THR A 8 -42.72 17.86 -8.21
N PHE A 9 -41.77 18.67 -7.72
CA PHE A 9 -40.36 18.53 -8.05
C PHE A 9 -39.83 17.25 -7.40
N LEU A 10 -39.79 16.17 -8.17
CA LEU A 10 -39.01 14.98 -7.83
C LEU A 10 -37.53 15.33 -8.00
N THR A 11 -36.94 15.93 -6.96
CA THR A 11 -35.49 16.02 -6.83
C THR A 11 -34.95 14.62 -6.62
N PHE A 12 -34.45 14.02 -7.70
CA PHE A 12 -33.61 12.83 -7.64
C PHE A 12 -32.30 13.25 -6.96
N ALA A 13 -32.30 13.26 -5.63
CA ALA A 13 -31.07 13.32 -4.85
C ALA A 13 -30.37 11.99 -5.08
N ALA A 14 -29.60 11.90 -6.18
CA ALA A 14 -28.53 10.94 -6.27
C ALA A 14 -27.64 11.23 -5.07
N MET A 15 -27.83 10.47 -4.00
CA MET A 15 -26.84 10.31 -2.95
C MET A 15 -25.63 9.66 -3.63
N THR A 16 -24.82 10.46 -4.31
CA THR A 16 -23.39 10.19 -4.28
C THR A 16 -23.06 10.28 -2.81
N ALA A 17 -22.99 9.12 -2.15
CA ALA A 17 -22.21 9.02 -0.95
C ALA A 17 -20.86 9.60 -1.37
N ALA A 18 -20.56 10.81 -0.92
CA ALA A 18 -19.25 11.40 -1.05
C ALA A 18 -18.35 10.47 -0.25
N ARG A 19 -17.92 9.38 -0.89
CA ARG A 19 -16.83 8.55 -0.43
C ARG A 19 -15.70 9.55 -0.36
N ALA A 20 -15.34 9.98 0.85
CA ALA A 20 -14.22 10.89 1.01
C ALA A 20 -13.03 10.21 0.33
N GLU A 21 -12.69 10.72 -0.85
CA GLU A 21 -11.65 10.20 -1.72
C GLU A 21 -10.36 10.22 -0.92
N CYS A 22 -9.61 9.14 -0.98
CA CYS A 22 -8.32 9.09 -0.34
C CYS A 22 -7.34 9.83 -1.25
N ASN A 23 -7.29 11.16 -1.13
CA ASN A 23 -6.36 11.99 -1.89
C ASN A 23 -4.92 11.75 -1.40
N VAL A 24 -4.30 10.66 -1.85
CA VAL A 24 -2.94 10.24 -1.46
C VAL A 24 -1.91 11.29 -1.86
N GLU A 25 -2.11 11.93 -3.01
CA GLU A 25 -1.25 13.00 -3.53
C GLU A 25 -1.30 14.23 -2.63
N ASP A 26 -2.50 14.65 -2.22
CA ASP A 26 -2.70 15.76 -1.28
C ASP A 26 -2.31 15.41 0.16
N ALA A 27 -2.14 14.12 0.47
CA ALA A 27 -1.77 13.68 1.81
C ALA A 27 -0.34 14.09 2.20
N GLY A 28 0.50 14.54 1.26
CA GLY A 28 1.84 15.05 1.54
C GLY A 28 2.83 13.98 2.00
N LEU A 29 2.62 12.72 1.61
CA LEU A 29 3.44 11.58 2.05
C LEU A 29 4.88 11.66 1.53
N GLU A 30 5.09 11.94 0.24
CA GLU A 30 6.44 12.04 -0.32
C GLU A 30 7.23 13.22 0.27
N PRO A 31 6.67 14.44 0.39
CA PRO A 31 7.35 15.52 1.11
C PRO A 31 7.70 15.16 2.56
N ALA A 32 6.81 14.46 3.27
CA ALA A 32 7.06 14.04 4.66
C ALA A 32 8.21 13.04 4.80
N ILE A 33 8.33 12.09 3.84
CA ILE A 33 9.46 11.15 3.78
C ILE A 33 10.74 11.89 3.41
N ALA A 34 10.71 12.74 2.38
CA ALA A 34 11.89 13.47 1.89
C ALA A 34 12.45 14.48 2.90
N ALA A 35 11.62 15.00 3.80
CA ALA A 35 12.00 15.98 4.81
C ALA A 35 12.87 15.41 5.94
N GLN A 36 12.87 14.09 6.18
CA GLN A 36 13.65 13.48 7.27
C GLN A 36 15.09 13.22 6.83
N LYS A 37 16.07 13.65 7.63
CA LYS A 37 17.50 13.50 7.29
C LYS A 37 17.95 12.05 7.37
N GLU A 38 17.40 11.30 8.31
CA GLU A 38 17.66 9.89 8.55
C GLU A 38 17.33 9.07 7.29
N PHE A 39 16.22 9.38 6.62
CA PHE A 39 15.81 8.73 5.38
C PHE A 39 16.69 9.11 4.17
N GLN A 40 17.46 10.19 4.24
CA GLN A 40 18.37 10.58 3.15
C GLN A 40 19.69 9.79 3.17
N GLU A 41 19.99 9.08 4.27
CA GLU A 41 21.20 8.27 4.39
C GLU A 41 21.13 7.04 3.47
N ALA A 42 22.19 6.78 2.70
CA ALA A 42 22.22 5.70 1.70
C ALA A 42 21.91 4.31 2.29
N LYS A 43 22.35 4.04 3.53
CA LYS A 43 22.05 2.79 4.24
C LYS A 43 20.56 2.57 4.53
N ASN A 44 19.76 3.64 4.54
CA ASN A 44 18.32 3.60 4.82
C ASN A 44 17.48 3.60 3.53
N ALA A 45 18.11 3.50 2.35
CA ALA A 45 17.42 3.55 1.06
C ALA A 45 16.34 2.46 0.90
N GLN A 46 16.51 1.30 1.54
CA GLN A 46 15.49 0.24 1.54
C GLN A 46 14.22 0.69 2.26
N VAL A 47 14.35 1.23 3.47
CA VAL A 47 13.21 1.72 4.26
C VAL A 47 12.43 2.81 3.50
N VAL A 48 13.15 3.69 2.81
CA VAL A 48 12.51 4.71 1.96
C VAL A 48 11.76 4.10 0.77
N ARG A 49 12.32 3.06 0.14
CA ARG A 49 11.60 2.32 -0.92
C ARG A 49 10.32 1.71 -0.38
N ASP A 50 10.38 1.06 0.78
CA ASP A 50 9.21 0.40 1.37
C ASP A 50 8.11 1.41 1.73
N LEU A 51 8.47 2.57 2.30
CA LEU A 51 7.51 3.65 2.58
C LEU A 51 6.86 4.19 1.30
N ARG A 52 7.63 4.32 0.20
CA ARG A 52 7.09 4.71 -1.11
C ARG A 52 6.21 3.62 -1.71
N THR A 53 6.56 2.35 -1.56
CA THR A 53 5.70 1.22 -1.96
C THR A 53 4.38 1.22 -1.21
N LEU A 54 4.38 1.50 0.10
CA LEU A 54 3.14 1.65 0.88
C LEU A 54 2.29 2.85 0.43
N ARG A 55 2.93 3.97 0.07
CA ARG A 55 2.23 5.12 -0.54
C ARG A 55 1.57 4.71 -1.86
N ASP A 56 2.30 4.02 -2.74
CA ASP A 56 1.78 3.59 -4.04
C ASP A 56 0.66 2.56 -3.88
N ALA A 57 0.74 1.68 -2.88
CA ALA A 57 -0.34 0.77 -2.51
C ALA A 57 -1.61 1.52 -2.07
N ALA A 58 -1.49 2.69 -1.42
CA ALA A 58 -2.64 3.52 -1.08
C ALA A 58 -3.35 4.06 -2.34
N ILE A 59 -2.59 4.44 -3.38
CA ILE A 59 -3.14 4.84 -4.68
C ILE A 59 -3.93 3.68 -5.31
N VAL A 60 -3.38 2.45 -5.24
CA VAL A 60 -4.08 1.25 -5.70
C VAL A 60 -5.37 1.03 -4.90
N LEU A 61 -5.35 1.14 -3.58
CA LEU A 61 -6.56 0.97 -2.75
C LEU A 61 -7.64 2.00 -3.10
N ASP A 62 -7.27 3.26 -3.28
CA ASP A 62 -8.22 4.31 -3.68
C ASP A 62 -8.82 4.03 -5.06
N SER A 63 -7.97 3.72 -6.07
CA SER A 63 -8.43 3.45 -7.44
C SER A 63 -9.34 2.23 -7.57
N TYR A 64 -9.21 1.24 -6.67
CA TYR A 64 -10.07 0.05 -6.63
C TYR A 64 -11.32 0.21 -5.74
N GLY A 65 -11.57 1.40 -5.18
CA GLY A 65 -12.78 1.68 -4.40
C GLY A 65 -12.71 1.22 -2.95
N TYR A 66 -11.52 1.17 -2.35
CA TYR A 66 -11.25 0.88 -0.94
C TYR A 66 -10.80 2.16 -0.18
N PRO A 67 -11.64 3.20 -0.07
CA PRO A 67 -11.23 4.50 0.46
C PRO A 67 -10.93 4.48 1.95
N ASP A 68 -11.55 3.58 2.72
CA ASP A 68 -11.31 3.49 4.17
C ASP A 68 -9.99 2.77 4.46
N GLU A 69 -9.66 1.73 3.69
CA GLU A 69 -8.37 1.05 3.72
C GLU A 69 -7.25 1.99 3.28
N CYS A 70 -7.46 2.76 2.21
CA CYS A 70 -6.51 3.77 1.79
C CYS A 70 -6.24 4.80 2.89
N LYS A 71 -7.28 5.36 3.53
CA LYS A 71 -7.10 6.31 4.66
C LYS A 71 -6.32 5.71 5.82
N ARG A 72 -6.60 4.46 6.18
CA ARG A 72 -5.85 3.74 7.22
C ARG A 72 -4.39 3.60 6.82
N LEU A 73 -4.11 3.19 5.58
CA LEU A 73 -2.75 3.03 5.10
C LEU A 73 -1.99 4.38 5.07
N VAL A 74 -2.61 5.44 4.56
CA VAL A 74 -2.04 6.80 4.57
C VAL A 74 -1.70 7.24 5.99
N ALA A 75 -2.59 7.00 6.96
CA ALA A 75 -2.34 7.35 8.36
C ALA A 75 -1.16 6.56 8.95
N LEU A 76 -1.04 5.26 8.62
CA LEU A 76 0.09 4.42 9.03
C LEU A 76 1.40 4.94 8.43
N VAL A 77 1.44 5.21 7.12
CA VAL A 77 2.65 5.73 6.45
C VAL A 77 3.06 7.09 7.03
N LYS A 78 2.11 7.99 7.34
CA LYS A 78 2.41 9.23 8.07
C LYS A 78 3.03 8.96 9.44
N GLY A 79 2.48 8.02 10.19
CA GLY A 79 2.98 7.64 11.51
C GLY A 79 4.42 7.10 11.47
N LEU A 80 4.74 6.30 10.45
CA LEU A 80 6.10 5.78 10.21
C LEU A 80 7.05 6.91 9.80
N ALA A 81 6.63 7.74 8.84
CA ALA A 81 7.46 8.86 8.36
C ALA A 81 7.74 9.92 9.46
N ALA A 82 6.83 10.07 10.43
CA ALA A 82 7.00 10.97 11.58
C ALA A 82 7.95 10.43 12.66
N LYS A 83 8.39 9.17 12.56
CA LYS A 83 9.28 8.50 13.52
C LYS A 83 10.38 7.74 12.77
N PRO A 84 11.29 8.45 12.09
CA PRO A 84 12.26 7.81 11.20
C PRO A 84 13.19 6.85 11.93
N ASP A 85 13.79 7.24 13.08
CA ASP A 85 14.69 6.39 13.86
C ASP A 85 14.05 5.05 14.26
N ASP A 86 12.83 5.14 14.79
CA ASP A 86 12.04 4.01 15.24
C ASP A 86 11.65 3.08 14.09
N THR A 87 11.33 3.66 12.93
CA THR A 87 10.96 2.93 11.72
C THR A 87 12.17 2.19 11.17
N ILE A 88 13.31 2.88 11.04
CA ILE A 88 14.58 2.32 10.54
C ILE A 88 15.06 1.18 11.45
N LYS A 89 15.05 1.40 12.77
CA LYS A 89 15.48 0.39 13.74
C LYS A 89 14.64 -0.88 13.64
N ARG A 90 13.31 -0.75 13.61
CA ARG A 90 12.41 -1.90 13.55
C ARG A 90 12.36 -2.57 12.17
N SER A 91 12.65 -1.86 11.08
CA SER A 91 12.78 -2.48 9.76
C SER A 91 14.07 -3.29 9.63
N SER A 92 15.14 -2.89 10.33
CA SER A 92 16.43 -3.57 10.32
C SER A 92 16.47 -4.81 11.22
N ASP A 93 15.57 -4.94 12.19
CA ASP A 93 15.43 -6.14 13.05
C ASP A 93 14.80 -7.34 12.31
N THR A 94 14.55 -7.21 11.00
CA THR A 94 14.07 -8.32 10.17
C THR A 94 15.25 -9.24 9.84
N ASP A 95 15.15 -10.54 10.17
CA ASP A 95 16.17 -11.58 9.96
C ASP A 95 16.45 -11.90 8.46
N GLU A 96 16.50 -10.89 7.58
CA GLU A 96 16.72 -11.05 6.13
C GLU A 96 18.08 -11.71 5.84
N GLU A 97 19.13 -11.40 6.60
CA GLU A 97 20.42 -12.12 6.51
C GLU A 97 20.25 -13.64 6.69
N LYS A 98 19.36 -14.04 7.59
CA LYS A 98 19.07 -15.44 7.88
C LYS A 98 18.18 -16.08 6.82
N ALA A 99 17.29 -15.29 6.21
CA ALA A 99 16.43 -15.73 5.12
C ALA A 99 17.25 -15.93 3.83
N GLU A 100 18.24 -15.08 3.55
CA GLU A 100 19.17 -15.21 2.44
C GLU A 100 20.05 -16.47 2.59
N GLU A 101 20.58 -16.73 3.80
CA GLU A 101 21.37 -17.94 4.09
C GLU A 101 20.57 -19.24 3.84
N VAL A 102 19.27 -19.24 4.15
CA VAL A 102 18.36 -20.38 3.89
C VAL A 102 18.04 -20.53 2.39
N GLN A 103 17.98 -19.43 1.63
CA GLN A 103 17.77 -19.49 0.18
C GLN A 103 19.01 -19.97 -0.56
N GLU A 104 20.19 -19.50 -0.17
CA GLU A 104 21.47 -19.89 -0.78
C GLU A 104 21.81 -21.37 -0.51
N SER A 105 21.43 -21.88 0.67
CA SER A 105 21.61 -23.30 1.04
C SER A 105 20.59 -24.26 0.42
N ARG A 106 19.60 -23.77 -0.32
CA ARG A 106 18.56 -24.61 -0.94
C ARG A 106 19.05 -25.18 -2.27
N GLU A 107 19.36 -26.47 -2.31
CA GLU A 107 19.61 -27.17 -3.57
C GLU A 107 18.35 -27.15 -4.47
N PRO A 108 18.49 -26.90 -5.80
CA PRO A 108 17.38 -26.94 -6.73
C PRO A 108 16.75 -28.34 -6.73
N LYS A 109 15.44 -28.41 -6.44
CA LYS A 109 14.69 -29.66 -6.55
C LYS A 109 14.62 -30.07 -8.02
N LEU A 110 15.52 -30.97 -8.44
CA LEU A 110 15.51 -31.55 -9.77
C LEU A 110 14.11 -32.10 -10.06
N ALA A 111 13.52 -31.62 -11.16
CA ALA A 111 12.20 -32.07 -11.61
C ALA A 111 12.19 -33.61 -11.70
N PRO A 112 11.11 -34.29 -11.24
CA PRO A 112 11.01 -35.73 -11.38
C PRO A 112 11.20 -36.14 -12.83
N LYS A 113 12.20 -36.98 -13.12
CA LYS A 113 12.35 -37.55 -14.46
C LYS A 113 11.13 -38.41 -14.74
N GLU A 114 10.36 -38.01 -15.74
CA GLU A 114 9.28 -38.80 -16.31
C GLU A 114 9.84 -40.20 -16.65
N PRO A 115 9.19 -41.30 -16.22
CA PRO A 115 9.68 -42.63 -16.52
C PRO A 115 9.50 -42.84 -18.02
N ARG A 116 10.60 -42.77 -18.76
CA ARG A 116 10.67 -43.09 -20.17
C ARG A 116 10.21 -44.54 -20.32
N GLY A 117 8.97 -44.73 -20.77
CA GLY A 117 8.39 -46.04 -21.04
C GLY A 117 9.31 -46.83 -21.97
N SER A 118 9.84 -47.93 -21.47
CA SER A 118 10.61 -48.91 -22.23
C SER A 118 9.77 -50.17 -22.39
N GLY A 119 9.34 -50.40 -23.62
CA GLY A 119 9.15 -51.71 -24.26
C GLY A 119 8.33 -52.79 -23.54
N ARG A 120 7.17 -53.11 -24.11
CA ARG A 120 6.96 -54.40 -24.77
C ARG A 120 5.88 -54.29 -25.83
#